data_AF-A0A2E8H346-F1
#
_entry.id   AF-A0A2E8H346-F1
#
_cell.length_a   1.000
_cell.length_b   1.000
_cell.length_c   1.000
_cell.angle_alpha   90.00
_cell.angle_beta   90.00
_cell.angle_gamma   90.00
#
_symmetry.space_group_name_H-M   'P 1'
#
loop_
_entity.id
_entity.type
_entity.pdbx_description
1 polymer ?
#
loop_
_entity_poly.entity_id
_entity_poly.type
_entity_poly.pdbx_seq_one_letter_code
_entity_poly.pdbx_strand_id
1 'polypeptide(L)'
;MIASLRLLLLDRRVHPAHYVLRAWPVAIVPTLAIATVASIVAQLVGADHLFDQSQWGNLFEMSTGMLLVQIILVAPILETLLMAPLLALLVRVLPRRRYAVLGSALVWAILHSLSAPIWGVCIFWTFVVFSTAFLVWREVSLWHALGVTASIHALNNAFAGLGLAFS
;
A
#
# COMPACT_ATOMS: atom_id res chain seq x y z
N MET A 1 -2.31 -12.78 -18.97
CA MET A 1 -2.10 -12.24 -17.60
C MET A 1 -1.72 -10.75 -17.58
N ILE A 2 -0.63 -10.32 -18.25
CA ILE A 2 -0.19 -8.90 -18.26
C ILE A 2 -1.24 -7.95 -18.87
N ALA A 3 -1.87 -8.33 -19.98
CA ALA A 3 -2.94 -7.53 -20.60
C ALA A 3 -4.16 -7.34 -19.68
N SER A 4 -4.49 -8.37 -18.89
CA SER A 4 -5.62 -8.36 -17.95
C SER A 4 -5.37 -7.42 -16.76
N LEU A 5 -4.15 -7.42 -16.20
CA LEU A 5 -3.77 -6.50 -15.12
C LEU A 5 -3.78 -5.04 -15.58
N ARG A 6 -3.31 -4.80 -16.81
CA ARG A 6 -3.32 -3.45 -17.40
C ARG A 6 -4.74 -2.93 -17.57
N LEU A 7 -5.66 -3.75 -18.06
CA LEU A 7 -7.07 -3.40 -18.16
C LEU A 7 -7.67 -3.13 -16.78
N LEU A 8 -7.37 -3.97 -15.80
CA LEU A 8 -7.94 -3.86 -14.46
C LEU A 8 -7.50 -2.58 -13.73
N LEU A 9 -6.21 -2.24 -13.79
CA LEU A 9 -5.65 -1.10 -13.05
C LEU A 9 -5.75 0.24 -13.81
N LEU A 10 -5.81 0.24 -15.15
CA LEU A 10 -5.81 1.49 -15.92
C LEU A 10 -7.21 1.88 -16.44
N ASP A 11 -8.21 1.01 -16.29
CA ASP A 11 -9.58 1.29 -16.72
C ASP A 11 -10.34 2.14 -15.70
N ARG A 12 -10.43 3.44 -15.98
CA ARG A 12 -11.23 4.41 -15.23
C ARG A 12 -12.67 4.61 -15.74
N ARG A 13 -13.13 3.83 -16.73
CA ARG A 13 -14.49 3.97 -17.29
C ARG A 13 -15.55 3.35 -16.39
N VAL A 14 -15.14 2.53 -15.43
CA VAL A 14 -16.03 1.92 -14.44
C VAL A 14 -16.32 2.87 -13.28
N HIS A 15 -17.37 2.54 -12.52
CA HIS A 15 -17.65 3.21 -11.25
C HIS A 15 -16.48 3.07 -10.25
N PRO A 16 -16.13 4.12 -9.47
CA PRO A 16 -15.02 4.10 -8.51
C PRO A 16 -15.06 2.91 -7.54
N ALA A 17 -16.22 2.59 -6.96
CA ALA A 17 -16.35 1.45 -6.05
C ALA A 17 -16.01 0.11 -6.71
N HIS A 18 -16.43 -0.08 -7.97
CA HIS A 18 -16.09 -1.29 -8.73
C HIS A 18 -14.60 -1.33 -9.08
N TYR A 19 -13.98 -0.18 -9.36
CA TYR A 19 -12.53 -0.10 -9.51
C TYR A 19 -11.81 -0.55 -8.24
N VAL A 20 -12.20 -0.02 -7.07
CA VAL A 20 -11.62 -0.37 -5.76
C VAL A 20 -11.68 -1.89 -5.53
N LEU A 21 -12.85 -2.51 -5.72
CA LEU A 21 -13.03 -3.95 -5.51
C LEU A 21 -12.19 -4.81 -6.47
N ARG A 22 -11.93 -4.33 -7.69
CA ARG A 22 -11.06 -5.04 -8.65
C ARG A 22 -9.58 -4.84 -8.32
N ALA A 23 -9.18 -3.61 -7.96
CA ALA A 23 -7.79 -3.25 -7.70
C ALA A 23 -7.27 -3.80 -6.36
N TRP A 24 -8.14 -3.95 -5.36
CA TRP A 24 -7.77 -4.46 -4.03
C TRP A 24 -7.14 -5.86 -4.07
N PRO A 25 -7.71 -6.89 -4.74
CA PRO A 25 -7.07 -8.19 -4.92
C PRO A 25 -5.69 -8.10 -5.57
N VAL A 26 -5.51 -7.17 -6.51
CA VAL A 26 -4.23 -6.93 -7.18
C VAL A 26 -3.20 -6.32 -6.22
N ALA A 27 -3.63 -5.55 -5.22
CA ALA A 27 -2.76 -5.08 -4.15
C ALA A 27 -2.44 -6.19 -3.15
N ILE A 28 -3.46 -6.80 -2.54
CA ILE A 28 -3.24 -7.67 -1.37
C ILE A 28 -2.60 -9.01 -1.71
N VAL A 29 -2.99 -9.67 -2.81
CA VAL A 29 -2.52 -11.04 -3.10
C VAL A 29 -1.01 -11.09 -3.34
N PRO A 30 -0.40 -10.25 -4.19
CA PRO A 30 1.05 -10.30 -4.38
C PRO A 30 1.81 -9.79 -3.16
N THR A 31 1.25 -8.84 -2.40
CA THR A 31 1.81 -8.38 -1.12
C THR A 31 1.89 -9.51 -0.10
N LEU A 32 0.83 -10.31 0.06
CA LEU A 32 0.86 -11.49 0.92
C LEU A 32 1.87 -12.52 0.43
N ALA A 33 1.92 -12.79 -0.88
CA ALA A 33 2.90 -13.71 -1.45
C ALA A 33 4.34 -13.27 -1.18
N ILE A 34 4.64 -11.97 -1.36
CA ILE A 34 5.96 -11.39 -1.05
C ILE A 34 6.28 -11.55 0.44
N ALA A 35 5.34 -11.20 1.33
CA ALA A 35 5.54 -11.31 2.77
C ALA A 35 5.76 -12.78 3.21
N THR A 36 5.00 -13.73 2.67
CA THR A 36 5.18 -15.16 2.94
C THR A 36 6.55 -15.66 2.47
N VAL A 37 6.95 -15.34 1.24
CA VAL A 37 8.27 -15.73 0.72
C VAL A 37 9.39 -15.10 1.54
N ALA A 38 9.29 -13.81 1.87
CA ALA A 38 10.26 -13.12 2.70
C ALA A 38 10.38 -13.74 4.10
N SER A 39 9.26 -14.15 4.71
CA SER A 39 9.25 -14.84 6.00
C SER A 39 9.92 -16.21 5.94
N ILE A 40 9.62 -17.01 4.91
CA ILE A 40 10.26 -18.32 4.70
C ILE A 40 11.77 -18.15 4.51
N VAL A 41 12.19 -17.21 3.66
CA VAL A 41 13.62 -16.95 3.42
C VAL A 41 14.30 -16.51 4.71
N ALA A 42 13.70 -15.60 5.48
CA ALA A 42 14.24 -15.14 6.76
C ALA A 42 14.45 -16.30 7.75
N GLN A 43 13.48 -17.21 7.87
CA GLN A 43 13.62 -18.40 8.72
C GLN A 43 14.76 -19.32 8.26
N LEU A 44 14.88 -19.55 6.94
CA LEU A 44 15.91 -20.43 6.38
C LEU A 44 17.34 -19.90 6.58
N VAL A 45 17.50 -18.58 6.67
CA VAL A 45 18.83 -17.93 6.85
C VAL A 45 19.10 -17.48 8.28
N GLY A 46 18.22 -17.81 9.24
CA GLY A 46 18.37 -17.40 10.65
C GLY A 46 18.17 -15.90 10.90
N ALA A 47 17.38 -15.24 10.04
CA ALA A 47 17.03 -13.82 10.13
C ALA A 47 15.55 -13.59 10.48
N ASP A 48 14.93 -14.53 11.20
CA ASP A 48 13.54 -14.46 11.69
C ASP A 48 13.28 -13.24 12.58
N HIS A 49 14.30 -12.73 13.28
CA HIS A 49 14.25 -11.47 14.03
C HIS A 49 13.82 -10.26 13.18
N LEU A 50 13.93 -10.31 11.84
CA LEU A 50 13.41 -9.26 10.94
C LEU A 50 11.87 -9.16 10.94
N PHE A 51 11.18 -10.19 11.43
CA PHE A 51 9.72 -10.24 11.56
C PHE A 51 9.25 -10.13 13.01
N ASP A 52 10.14 -9.77 13.94
CA ASP A 52 9.77 -9.58 15.34
C ASP A 52 8.77 -8.41 15.47
N GLN A 53 7.63 -8.69 16.11
CA GLN A 53 6.57 -7.70 16.31
C GLN A 53 7.01 -6.54 17.20
N SER A 54 8.02 -6.73 18.06
CA SER A 54 8.58 -5.68 18.91
C SER A 54 9.14 -4.49 18.11
N GLN A 55 9.51 -4.72 16.83
CA GLN A 55 10.03 -3.68 15.93
C GLN A 55 8.96 -2.66 15.51
N TRP A 56 7.68 -2.96 15.66
CA TRP A 56 6.59 -2.04 15.33
C TRP A 56 6.32 -0.99 16.41
N GLY A 57 7.13 -0.95 17.47
CA GLY A 57 7.11 0.06 18.51
C GLY A 57 5.77 0.16 19.24
N ASN A 58 5.46 1.37 19.71
CA ASN A 58 4.30 1.66 20.57
C ASN A 58 2.96 1.66 19.82
N LEU A 59 2.90 1.23 18.55
CA LEU A 59 1.65 1.13 17.80
C LEU A 59 0.59 0.31 18.58
N PHE A 60 1.03 -0.65 19.39
CA PHE A 60 0.16 -1.51 20.19
C PHE A 60 -0.10 -1.03 21.64
N GLU A 61 0.38 0.15 22.04
CA GLU A 61 0.07 0.72 23.37
C GLU A 61 -1.35 1.32 23.44
N MET A 62 -2.02 1.47 22.28
CA MET A 62 -3.38 1.98 22.17
C MET A 62 -4.42 0.86 22.39
N SER A 63 -5.63 1.22 22.83
CA SER A 63 -6.74 0.25 22.83
C SER A 63 -6.96 -0.30 21.42
N THR A 64 -7.35 -1.58 21.31
CA THR A 64 -7.57 -2.25 20.02
C THR A 64 -8.50 -1.45 19.10
N GLY A 65 -9.57 -0.86 19.65
CA GLY A 65 -10.49 -0.03 18.87
C GLY A 65 -9.83 1.22 18.29
N MET A 66 -9.01 1.92 19.08
CA MET A 66 -8.27 3.10 18.60
C MET A 66 -7.20 2.73 17.58
N LEU A 67 -6.51 1.60 17.78
CA LEU A 67 -5.54 1.08 16.83
C LEU A 67 -6.17 0.76 15.47
N LEU A 68 -7.34 0.10 15.47
CA LEU A 68 -8.08 -0.20 14.24
C LEU A 68 -8.53 1.07 13.53
N VAL A 69 -9.04 2.08 14.26
CA VAL A 69 -9.39 3.39 13.66
C VAL A 69 -8.16 4.04 13.03
N GLN A 70 -7.02 4.00 13.72
CA GLN A 70 -5.78 4.58 13.20
C GLN A 70 -5.31 3.88 11.93
N ILE A 71 -5.26 2.54 11.93
CA ILE A 71 -4.77 1.73 10.82
C ILE A 71 -5.72 1.74 9.62
N ILE A 72 -7.03 1.72 9.84
CA ILE A 72 -8.02 1.56 8.76
C ILE A 72 -8.50 2.89 8.19
N LEU A 73 -8.56 3.95 9.00
CA LEU A 73 -9.12 5.23 8.58
C LEU A 73 -8.05 6.33 8.53
N VAL A 74 -7.38 6.58 9.66
CA VAL A 74 -6.51 7.76 9.79
C VAL A 74 -5.26 7.64 8.91
N ALA A 75 -4.52 6.53 9.03
CA ALA A 75 -3.29 6.32 8.27
C ALA A 75 -3.55 6.29 6.76
N PRO A 76 -4.54 5.55 6.22
CA PRO A 76 -4.83 5.57 4.78
C PRO A 76 -5.14 6.95 4.23
N ILE A 77 -5.89 7.78 4.95
CA ILE A 77 -6.21 9.15 4.54
C ILE A 77 -4.95 10.01 4.54
N LEU A 78 -4.20 10.03 5.65
CA LEU A 78 -3.01 10.86 5.78
C LEU A 78 -1.92 10.47 4.79
N GLU A 79 -1.64 9.17 4.65
CA GLU A 79 -0.63 8.69 3.71
C GLU A 79 -1.03 9.00 2.27
N THR A 80 -2.29 8.81 1.89
CA THR A 80 -2.76 9.15 0.54
C THR A 80 -2.68 10.66 0.27
N LEU A 81 -2.93 11.50 1.27
CA LEU A 81 -2.73 12.96 1.17
C LEU A 81 -1.25 13.31 0.97
N LEU A 82 -0.33 12.64 1.67
CA LEU A 82 1.13 12.81 1.50
C LEU A 82 1.64 12.23 0.18
N MET A 83 1.00 11.18 -0.36
CA MET A 83 1.30 10.62 -1.68
C MET A 83 1.06 11.64 -2.79
N ALA A 84 0.05 12.50 -2.66
CA ALA A 84 -0.33 13.48 -3.68
C ALA A 84 0.81 14.44 -4.08
N PRO A 85 1.44 15.21 -3.16
CA PRO A 85 2.56 16.07 -3.50
C PRO A 85 3.80 15.29 -3.94
N LEU A 86 4.07 14.11 -3.36
CA LEU A 86 5.19 13.25 -3.77
C LEU A 86 5.03 12.82 -5.23
N LEU A 87 3.88 12.27 -5.61
CA LEU A 87 3.61 11.86 -7.00
C LEU A 87 3.59 13.07 -7.94
N ALA A 88 3.07 14.21 -7.50
CA ALA A 88 3.10 15.44 -8.29
C ALA A 88 4.54 15.93 -8.56
N LEU A 89 5.46 15.77 -7.61
CA LEU A 89 6.89 16.04 -7.81
C LEU A 89 7.51 15.01 -8.76
N LEU A 90 7.32 13.72 -8.50
CA LEU A 90 7.93 12.64 -9.28
C LEU A 90 7.48 12.64 -10.74
N VAL A 91 6.20 12.92 -11.02
CA VAL A 91 5.70 13.03 -12.40
C VAL A 91 6.31 14.23 -13.14
N ARG A 92 6.70 15.30 -12.44
CA ARG A 92 7.36 16.45 -13.06
C ARG A 92 8.82 16.18 -13.41
N VAL A 93 9.53 15.43 -12.57
CA VAL A 93 10.99 15.23 -12.73
C VAL A 93 11.35 13.94 -13.49
N LEU A 94 10.47 12.93 -13.50
CA LEU A 94 10.75 11.65 -14.16
C LEU A 94 10.12 11.58 -15.56
N PRO A 95 10.81 10.98 -16.54
CA PRO A 95 10.41 11.02 -17.95
C PRO A 95 9.19 10.16 -18.28
N ARG A 96 8.80 9.22 -17.40
CA ARG A 96 7.65 8.33 -17.61
C ARG A 96 6.91 8.10 -16.31
N ARG A 97 5.58 8.09 -16.37
CA ARG A 97 4.70 7.89 -15.20
C ARG A 97 4.98 6.58 -14.44
N ARG A 98 5.35 5.51 -15.14
CA ARG A 98 5.73 4.24 -14.49
C ARG A 98 6.93 4.39 -13.54
N TYR A 99 7.87 5.29 -13.86
CA TYR A 99 9.00 5.57 -12.97
C TYR A 99 8.56 6.40 -11.77
N ALA A 100 7.56 7.29 -11.91
CA ALA A 100 6.96 7.99 -10.78
C ALA A 100 6.21 7.03 -9.83
N VAL A 101 5.50 6.03 -10.38
CA VAL A 101 4.88 4.96 -9.58
C VAL A 101 5.93 4.18 -8.79
N LEU A 102 6.97 3.67 -9.46
CA LEU A 102 8.03 2.89 -8.81
C LEU A 102 8.83 3.73 -7.81
N GLY A 103 9.15 4.97 -8.16
CA GLY A 103 9.85 5.91 -7.28
C GLY A 103 9.03 6.22 -6.03
N SER A 104 7.72 6.44 -6.18
CA SER A 104 6.83 6.64 -5.04
C SER A 104 6.77 5.39 -4.15
N ALA A 105 6.62 4.19 -4.74
CA ALA A 105 6.59 2.94 -3.98
C ALA A 105 7.91 2.69 -3.24
N LEU A 106 9.06 3.02 -3.84
CA LEU A 106 10.36 2.95 -3.19
C LEU A 106 10.46 3.92 -2.00
N VAL A 107 10.01 5.17 -2.15
CA VAL A 107 10.02 6.13 -1.05
C VAL A 107 9.21 5.60 0.13
N TRP A 108 8.00 5.10 -0.11
CA TRP A 108 7.16 4.53 0.96
C TRP A 108 7.77 3.27 1.56
N ALA A 109 8.33 2.37 0.75
CA ALA A 109 9.02 1.19 1.24
C ALA A 109 10.19 1.57 2.16
N ILE A 110 11.00 2.57 1.77
CA ILE A 110 12.10 3.06 2.61
C ILE A 110 11.57 3.64 3.91
N LEU A 111 10.58 4.53 3.86
CA LEU A 111 10.01 5.16 5.06
C LEU A 111 9.50 4.13 6.07
N HIS A 112 8.79 3.10 5.60
CA HIS A 112 8.32 2.02 6.45
C HIS A 112 9.46 1.14 6.97
N SER A 113 10.51 0.94 6.17
CA SER A 113 11.70 0.19 6.60
C SER A 113 12.49 0.89 7.70
N LEU A 114 12.29 2.21 7.90
CA LEU A 114 12.84 2.93 9.05
C LEU A 114 12.19 2.53 10.37
N SER A 115 10.95 2.04 10.34
CA SER A 115 10.25 1.52 11.52
C SER A 115 10.57 0.05 11.75
N ALA A 116 10.39 -0.81 10.74
CA ALA A 116 10.85 -2.19 10.78
C ALA A 116 11.49 -2.57 9.45
N PRO A 117 12.74 -3.06 9.41
CA PRO A 117 13.51 -3.22 8.17
C PRO A 117 12.81 -4.01 7.05
N ILE A 118 12.09 -5.07 7.39
CA ILE A 118 11.40 -5.90 6.40
C ILE A 118 10.09 -5.28 5.88
N TRP A 119 9.55 -4.26 6.57
CA TRP A 119 8.23 -3.69 6.26
C TRP A 119 8.15 -3.27 4.81
N GLY A 120 9.13 -2.47 4.38
CA GLY A 120 9.15 -1.89 3.04
C GLY A 120 9.13 -2.94 1.95
N VAL A 121 9.82 -4.06 2.16
CA VAL A 121 9.84 -5.18 1.22
C VAL A 121 8.43 -5.75 1.06
N CYS A 122 7.75 -6.01 2.17
CA CYS A 122 6.41 -6.58 2.19
C CYS A 122 5.38 -5.66 1.51
N ILE A 123 5.39 -4.35 1.83
CA ILE A 123 4.38 -3.39 1.35
C ILE A 123 4.72 -2.70 0.03
N PHE A 124 5.92 -2.87 -0.51
CA PHE A 124 6.36 -2.21 -1.75
C PHE A 124 5.33 -2.36 -2.88
N TRP A 125 4.85 -3.58 -3.10
CA TRP A 125 3.88 -3.86 -4.17
C TRP A 125 2.54 -3.15 -3.93
N THR A 126 2.05 -3.12 -2.69
CA THR A 126 0.85 -2.39 -2.32
C THR A 126 0.94 -0.92 -2.76
N PHE A 127 2.07 -0.26 -2.51
CA PHE A 127 2.28 1.13 -2.92
C PHE A 127 2.44 1.31 -4.44
N VAL A 128 2.90 0.29 -5.17
CA VAL A 128 2.84 0.31 -6.65
C VAL A 128 1.39 0.41 -7.12
N VAL A 129 0.48 -0.38 -6.53
CA VAL A 129 -0.95 -0.34 -6.88
C VAL A 129 -1.58 0.98 -6.46
N PHE A 130 -1.31 1.46 -5.24
CA PHE A 130 -1.84 2.74 -4.76
C PHE A 130 -1.41 3.91 -5.63
N SER A 131 -0.12 4.01 -5.95
CA SER A 131 0.40 5.07 -6.81
C SER A 131 -0.13 4.99 -8.23
N THR A 132 -0.38 3.78 -8.75
CA THR A 132 -1.04 3.59 -10.04
C THR A 132 -2.49 4.08 -10.00
N ALA A 133 -3.27 3.63 -9.02
CA ALA A 133 -4.66 4.05 -8.83
C ALA A 133 -4.77 5.57 -8.68
N PHE A 134 -3.90 6.17 -7.87
CA PHE A 134 -3.83 7.61 -7.68
C PHE A 134 -3.65 8.34 -9.01
N LEU A 135 -2.62 7.98 -9.80
CA LEU A 135 -2.36 8.65 -11.07
C LEU A 135 -3.46 8.44 -12.12
N VAL A 136 -4.09 7.26 -12.15
CA VAL A 136 -5.19 6.95 -13.08
C VAL A 136 -6.42 7.81 -12.78
N TRP A 137 -6.80 7.91 -11.52
CA TRP A 137 -7.98 8.67 -11.09
C TRP A 137 -7.70 10.17 -10.95
N ARG A 138 -6.42 10.58 -10.86
CA ARG A 138 -6.02 11.99 -10.87
C ARG A 138 -6.39 12.70 -12.16
N GLU A 139 -6.48 11.97 -13.28
CA GLU A 139 -6.96 12.49 -14.55
C GLU A 139 -8.46 12.85 -14.53
N VAL A 140 -9.24 12.33 -13.56
CA VAL A 140 -10.64 12.73 -13.35
C VAL A 140 -10.69 13.93 -12.42
N SER A 141 -10.19 13.79 -11.19
CA SER A 141 -9.97 14.92 -10.27
C SER A 141 -9.04 14.51 -9.12
N LEU A 142 -8.56 15.49 -8.35
CA LEU A 142 -7.79 15.20 -7.13
C LEU A 142 -8.61 14.39 -6.12
N TRP A 143 -9.88 14.75 -5.93
CA TRP A 143 -10.77 14.06 -4.98
C TRP A 143 -11.03 12.60 -5.35
N HIS A 144 -11.16 12.28 -6.64
CA HIS A 144 -11.27 10.89 -7.08
C HIS A 144 -9.98 10.11 -6.81
N ALA A 145 -8.81 10.69 -7.08
CA ALA A 145 -7.53 10.06 -6.79
C ALA A 145 -7.36 9.75 -5.30
N LEU A 146 -7.67 10.73 -4.43
CA LEU A 146 -7.64 10.59 -2.99
C LEU A 146 -8.63 9.52 -2.53
N GLY A 147 -9.90 9.64 -2.90
CA GLY A 147 -10.97 8.75 -2.45
C GLY A 147 -10.75 7.30 -2.87
N VAL A 148 -10.42 7.05 -4.13
CA VAL A 148 -10.18 5.69 -4.64
C VAL A 148 -8.95 5.07 -3.97
N THR A 149 -7.84 5.79 -3.93
CA THR A 149 -6.58 5.27 -3.38
C THR A 149 -6.71 5.00 -1.89
N ALA A 150 -7.27 5.95 -1.12
CA ALA A 150 -7.51 5.78 0.30
C ALA A 150 -8.49 4.63 0.59
N SER A 151 -9.48 4.39 -0.27
CA SER A 151 -10.40 3.25 -0.11
C SER A 151 -9.72 1.90 -0.31
N ILE A 152 -8.87 1.77 -1.34
CA ILE A 152 -8.09 0.53 -1.56
C ILE A 152 -7.15 0.33 -0.37
N HIS A 153 -6.52 1.41 0.10
CA HIS A 153 -5.62 1.38 1.24
C HIS A 153 -6.34 0.98 2.55
N ALA A 154 -7.48 1.59 2.85
CA ALA A 154 -8.31 1.21 3.99
C ALA A 154 -8.75 -0.25 3.95
N LEU A 155 -9.15 -0.79 2.79
CA LEU A 155 -9.48 -2.21 2.64
C LEU A 155 -8.26 -3.11 2.86
N ASN A 156 -7.10 -2.73 2.35
CA ASN A 156 -5.86 -3.48 2.54
C ASN A 156 -5.47 -3.53 4.02
N ASN A 157 -5.59 -2.41 4.72
CA ASN A 157 -5.28 -2.29 6.15
C ASN A 157 -6.33 -2.94 7.04
N ALA A 158 -7.61 -2.89 6.66
CA ALA A 158 -8.66 -3.62 7.36
C ALA A 158 -8.42 -5.13 7.31
N PHE A 159 -8.06 -5.65 6.13
CA PHE A 159 -7.73 -7.07 5.98
C PHE A 159 -6.51 -7.47 6.82
N ALA A 160 -5.44 -6.68 6.78
CA ALA A 160 -4.25 -6.92 7.61
C ALA A 160 -4.56 -6.81 9.12
N GLY A 161 -5.37 -5.81 9.50
CA GLY A 161 -5.77 -5.55 10.89
C GLY A 161 -6.67 -6.63 11.48
N LEU A 162 -7.49 -7.32 10.66
CA LEU A 162 -8.21 -8.51 11.12
C LEU A 162 -7.22 -9.61 11.57
N GLY A 163 -6.12 -9.79 10.84
CA GLY A 163 -5.07 -10.74 11.24
C GLY A 163 -4.47 -10.43 12.61
N LEU A 164 -4.31 -9.14 12.94
CA LEU A 164 -3.80 -8.68 14.25
C LEU A 164 -4.83 -8.78 15.38
N ALA A 165 -6.13 -8.61 15.08
CA ALA A 165 -7.19 -8.69 16.08
C ALA A 165 -7.47 -10.13 16.56
N PHE A 166 -7.01 -11.14 15.81
CA PHE A 166 -7.20 -12.56 16.10
C PHE A 166 -5.88 -13.31 16.40
N SER A 167 -4.75 -12.59 16.49
CA SER A 167 -3.44 -13.12 16.90
C SER A 167 -3.16 -12.81 18.37
#